data_AF-A0A2U3P882-F1
#
_entry.id   AF-A0A2U3P882-F1
#
_cell.length_a   1.000
_cell.length_b   1.000
_cell.length_c   1.000
_cell.angle_alpha   90.00
_cell.angle_beta   90.00
_cell.angle_gamma   90.00
#
_symmetry.space_group_name_H-M   'P 1'
#
loop_
_entity.id
_entity.type
_entity.pdbx_description
1 polymer ?
#
loop_
_entity_poly.entity_id
_entity_poly.type
_entity_poly.pdbx_seq_one_letter_code
_entity_poly.pdbx_strand_id
1 'polypeptide(L)'
;MALVRPSSEERGPDGARRDDFPHHPTLVEIAQRQREIEAWETLNADGYRFAKSGAIVAFVVTAVAVFLTVTPVPPNWPWNVPMSILAIFAAVAMVVCGLLWLDQPRVGPRPELLGIVPFSRAENLHLMGEQAIEPYYASCPCPGCGDECTHLLRRTADDEPQWAAVTRHCRVCEREWAQA
;
A
#
# COMPACT_ATOMS: atom_id res chain seq x y z
N MET A 1 12.46 -61.82 31.91
CA MET A 1 13.57 -61.84 30.93
C MET A 1 12.94 -62.23 29.59
N ALA A 2 13.01 -61.50 28.47
CA ALA A 2 13.89 -60.41 28.06
C ALA A 2 13.13 -59.42 27.14
N LEU A 3 13.63 -58.19 27.10
CA LEU A 3 13.31 -57.10 26.18
C LEU A 3 13.52 -57.51 24.71
N VAL A 4 12.59 -57.13 23.83
CA VAL A 4 12.92 -56.75 22.44
C VAL A 4 11.98 -55.63 22.00
N ARG A 5 12.54 -54.43 21.83
CA ARG A 5 12.03 -53.34 20.96
C ARG A 5 12.77 -53.50 19.63
N PRO A 6 12.12 -53.27 18.47
CA PRO A 6 12.47 -52.08 17.66
C PRO A 6 11.24 -51.56 16.89
N SER A 7 11.19 -50.46 16.16
CA SER A 7 12.14 -49.48 15.61
C SER A 7 11.32 -48.20 15.40
N SER A 8 11.63 -47.08 16.06
CA SER A 8 12.39 -46.00 15.43
C SER A 8 11.86 -45.64 14.03
N GLU A 9 10.77 -44.87 13.98
CA GLU A 9 10.52 -43.97 12.85
C GLU A 9 11.70 -42.98 12.79
N GLU A 10 12.59 -43.20 11.84
CA GLU A 10 13.52 -42.17 11.37
C GLU A 10 12.69 -41.07 10.72
N ARG A 11 12.33 -40.06 11.53
CA ARG A 11 11.89 -38.76 11.04
C ARG A 11 13.11 -38.11 10.39
N GLY A 12 13.23 -38.27 9.08
CA GLY A 12 14.17 -37.52 8.25
C GLY A 12 13.95 -36.01 8.42
N PRO A 13 14.97 -35.18 8.15
CA PRO A 13 14.92 -33.76 8.45
C PRO A 13 13.75 -33.11 7.72
N ASP A 14 12.94 -32.37 8.48
CA ASP A 14 11.73 -31.68 8.03
C ASP A 14 11.99 -30.92 6.73
N GLY A 15 11.51 -31.47 5.62
CA GLY A 15 11.34 -30.71 4.39
C GLY A 15 10.29 -29.65 4.67
N ALA A 16 10.72 -28.40 4.80
CA ALA A 16 9.83 -27.25 4.95
C ALA A 16 8.71 -27.37 3.92
N ARG A 17 7.47 -27.47 4.40
CA ARG A 17 6.33 -27.52 3.50
C ARG A 17 6.17 -26.14 2.89
N ARG A 18 5.68 -26.09 1.65
CA ARG A 18 5.43 -24.82 0.94
C ARG A 18 4.57 -23.83 1.75
N ASP A 19 3.73 -24.33 2.66
CA ASP A 19 2.90 -23.53 3.56
C ASP A 19 3.68 -22.82 4.69
N ASP A 20 4.93 -23.19 4.93
CA ASP A 20 5.78 -22.58 5.98
C ASP A 20 6.53 -21.34 5.48
N PHE A 21 6.55 -21.07 4.17
CA PHE A 21 7.25 -19.93 3.58
C PHE A 21 6.39 -18.66 3.60
N PRO A 22 7.01 -17.48 3.83
CA PRO A 22 6.28 -16.21 3.80
C PRO A 22 5.77 -15.90 2.39
N HIS A 23 4.79 -15.00 2.30
CA HIS A 23 4.33 -14.50 1.01
C HIS A 23 5.34 -13.48 0.45
N HIS A 24 5.74 -13.67 -0.80
CA HIS A 24 6.66 -12.79 -1.51
C HIS A 24 5.92 -11.98 -2.59
N PRO A 25 5.61 -10.70 -2.35
CA PRO A 25 4.94 -9.88 -3.34
C PRO A 25 5.86 -9.51 -4.49
N THR A 26 5.30 -9.44 -5.69
CA THR A 26 6.00 -8.98 -6.90
C THR A 26 6.19 -7.46 -6.88
N LEU A 27 7.15 -6.95 -7.66
CA LEU A 27 7.33 -5.49 -7.82
C LEU A 27 6.08 -4.81 -8.40
N VAL A 28 5.33 -5.51 -9.24
CA VAL A 28 4.07 -5.01 -9.81
C VAL A 28 3.01 -4.86 -8.71
N GLU A 29 2.88 -5.84 -7.82
CA GLU A 29 1.96 -5.78 -6.69
C GLU A 29 2.34 -4.67 -5.70
N ILE A 30 3.63 -4.51 -5.41
CA ILE A 30 4.13 -3.41 -4.58
C ILE A 30 3.79 -2.06 -5.21
N ALA A 31 4.05 -1.88 -6.51
CA ALA A 31 3.74 -0.64 -7.22
C ALA A 31 2.23 -0.37 -7.26
N GLN A 32 1.41 -1.42 -7.44
CA GLN A 32 -0.05 -1.28 -7.36
C GLN A 32 -0.49 -0.84 -5.97
N ARG A 33 0.04 -1.45 -4.90
CA ARG A 33 -0.29 -1.08 -3.52
C ARG A 33 0.15 0.32 -3.17
N GLN A 34 1.30 0.78 -3.67
CA GLN A 34 1.72 2.17 -3.53
C GLN A 34 0.71 3.13 -4.17
N ARG A 35 0.19 2.84 -5.36
CA ARG A 35 -0.87 3.65 -5.99
C ARG A 35 -2.16 3.64 -5.19
N GLU A 36 -2.54 2.50 -4.63
CA GLU A 36 -3.73 2.40 -3.76
C GLU A 36 -3.56 3.23 -2.48
N ILE A 37 -2.37 3.22 -1.88
CA ILE A 37 -2.05 4.05 -0.71
C ILE A 37 -2.06 5.53 -1.07
N GLU A 38 -1.45 5.92 -2.19
CA GLU A 38 -1.46 7.30 -2.67
C GLU A 38 -2.89 7.80 -2.95
N ALA A 39 -3.72 6.98 -3.59
CA ALA A 39 -5.13 7.29 -3.81
C ALA A 39 -5.92 7.36 -2.49
N TRP A 40 -5.62 6.50 -1.52
CA TRP A 40 -6.21 6.58 -0.20
C TRP A 40 -5.78 7.85 0.53
N GLU A 41 -4.51 8.23 0.43
CA GLU A 41 -3.95 9.43 1.04
C GLU A 41 -4.53 10.70 0.42
N THR A 42 -4.76 10.74 -0.90
CA THR A 42 -5.43 11.87 -1.54
C THR A 42 -6.87 11.97 -1.06
N LEU A 43 -7.64 10.87 -1.04
CA LEU A 43 -9.01 10.87 -0.52
C LEU A 43 -9.10 11.25 0.96
N ASN A 44 -8.11 10.86 1.77
CA ASN A 44 -8.09 11.14 3.20
C ASN A 44 -7.53 12.55 3.52
N ALA A 45 -6.57 13.05 2.73
CA ALA A 45 -5.96 14.38 2.89
C ALA A 45 -6.82 15.49 2.26
N ASP A 46 -7.51 15.20 1.15
CA ASP A 46 -8.49 16.06 0.47
C ASP A 46 -9.92 15.87 0.99
N GLY A 47 -10.08 15.34 2.21
CA GLY A 47 -11.33 15.57 2.94
C GLY A 47 -11.69 17.07 2.94
N TYR A 48 -12.85 17.44 3.48
CA TYR A 48 -13.25 18.85 3.52
C TYR A 48 -12.43 19.67 4.54
N ARG A 49 -11.11 19.76 4.35
CA ARG A 49 -10.13 20.47 5.17
C ARG A 49 -10.46 21.96 5.29
N PHE A 50 -11.10 22.49 4.25
CA PHE A 50 -11.66 23.84 4.21
C PHE A 50 -13.12 23.94 4.64
N ALA A 51 -13.86 22.85 4.84
CA ALA A 51 -15.22 22.95 5.38
C ALA A 51 -15.21 23.49 6.80
N LYS A 52 -14.23 23.12 7.62
CA LYS A 52 -14.11 23.66 8.98
C LYS A 52 -13.84 25.16 9.02
N SER A 53 -12.79 25.60 8.34
CA SER A 53 -12.45 27.03 8.27
C SER A 53 -13.52 27.82 7.50
N GLY A 54 -14.06 27.27 6.41
CA GLY A 54 -15.13 27.84 5.61
C GLY A 54 -16.42 28.05 6.41
N ALA A 55 -16.87 27.06 7.18
CA ALA A 55 -18.05 27.18 8.03
C ALA A 55 -17.86 28.26 9.11
N ILE A 56 -16.68 28.33 9.74
CA ILE A 56 -16.36 29.34 10.76
C ILE A 56 -16.37 30.75 10.14
N VAL A 57 -15.69 30.95 9.01
CA VAL A 57 -15.63 32.26 8.34
C VAL A 57 -17.03 32.69 7.86
N ALA A 58 -17.79 31.77 7.25
CA ALA A 58 -19.15 32.03 6.79
C ALA A 58 -20.09 32.40 7.94
N PHE A 59 -19.95 31.73 9.10
CA PHE A 59 -20.68 32.08 10.32
C PHE A 59 -20.36 33.50 10.78
N VAL A 60 -19.08 33.87 10.86
CA VAL A 60 -18.64 35.22 11.26
C VAL A 60 -19.18 36.29 10.32
N VAL A 61 -19.06 36.09 8.99
CA VAL A 61 -19.57 37.04 7.99
C VAL A 61 -21.08 37.20 8.11
N THR A 62 -21.82 36.11 8.29
CA THR A 62 -23.28 36.13 8.48
C THR A 62 -23.66 36.90 9.74
N ALA A 63 -22.99 36.63 10.87
CA ALA A 63 -23.25 37.30 12.14
C ALA A 63 -23.00 38.82 12.07
N VAL A 64 -21.90 39.23 11.42
CA VAL A 64 -21.57 40.65 11.20
C VAL A 64 -22.60 41.31 10.29
N ALA A 65 -22.99 40.66 9.20
CA ALA A 65 -24.00 41.20 8.28
C ALA A 65 -25.35 41.38 8.98
N VAL A 66 -25.80 40.39 9.76
CA VAL A 66 -27.04 40.48 10.56
C VAL A 66 -26.95 41.62 11.58
N PHE A 67 -25.85 41.73 12.32
CA PHE A 67 -25.65 42.83 13.28
C PHE A 67 -25.74 44.21 12.62
N LEU A 68 -25.12 44.38 11.45
CA LEU A 68 -25.17 45.63 10.69
C LEU A 68 -26.56 45.92 10.12
N THR A 69 -27.39 44.90 9.87
CA THR A 69 -28.78 45.10 9.44
C THR A 69 -29.77 45.37 10.59
N VAL A 70 -29.48 44.90 11.82
CA VAL A 70 -30.39 45.01 12.98
C VAL A 70 -30.08 46.24 13.86
N THR A 71 -28.83 46.71 13.84
CA THR A 71 -28.49 48.01 14.43
C THR A 71 -29.26 49.12 13.69
N PRO A 72 -29.65 50.23 14.36
CA PRO A 72 -30.53 51.24 13.80
C PRO A 72 -29.80 52.06 12.71
N VAL A 73 -29.68 51.46 11.53
CA VAL A 73 -29.14 52.04 10.32
C VAL A 73 -30.27 52.83 9.63
N PRO A 74 -30.02 54.06 9.16
CA PRO A 74 -31.06 54.88 8.55
C PRO A 74 -31.74 54.15 7.37
N PRO A 75 -33.08 54.27 7.21
CA PRO A 75 -33.87 53.47 6.25
C PRO A 75 -33.44 53.59 4.78
N ASN A 76 -32.69 54.64 4.43
CA ASN A 76 -32.23 54.96 3.08
C ASN A 76 -30.74 54.63 2.85
N TRP A 77 -30.11 53.85 3.73
CA TRP A 77 -28.70 53.50 3.59
C TRP A 77 -28.46 52.64 2.34
N PRO A 78 -27.59 53.08 1.39
CA PRO A 78 -27.45 52.47 0.07
C PRO A 78 -26.91 51.03 0.11
N TRP A 79 -26.32 50.62 1.23
CA TRP A 79 -25.74 49.29 1.45
C TRP A 79 -26.71 48.24 2.02
N ASN A 80 -27.97 48.57 2.33
CA ASN A 80 -28.92 47.58 2.86
C ASN A 80 -29.10 46.39 1.91
N VAL A 81 -29.33 46.64 0.62
CA VAL A 81 -29.50 45.59 -0.39
C VAL A 81 -28.23 44.73 -0.57
N PRO A 82 -27.03 45.31 -0.77
CA PRO A 82 -25.78 44.53 -0.79
C PRO A 82 -25.54 43.67 0.46
N MET A 83 -25.84 44.17 1.66
CA MET A 83 -25.61 43.45 2.91
C MET A 83 -26.57 42.28 3.08
N SER A 84 -27.84 42.42 2.68
CA SER A 84 -28.78 41.31 2.64
C SER A 84 -28.35 40.21 1.66
N ILE A 85 -27.85 40.59 0.48
CA ILE A 85 -27.31 39.64 -0.50
C ILE A 85 -26.12 38.88 0.08
N LEU A 86 -25.16 39.59 0.69
CA LEU A 86 -23.99 38.98 1.35
C LEU A 86 -24.40 38.02 2.46
N ALA A 87 -25.38 38.40 3.30
CA ALA A 87 -25.87 37.57 4.39
C ALA A 87 -26.48 36.25 3.88
N ILE A 88 -27.25 36.30 2.79
CA ILE A 88 -27.85 35.10 2.18
C ILE A 88 -26.75 34.17 1.65
N PHE A 89 -25.78 34.69 0.87
CA PHE A 89 -24.70 33.86 0.35
C PHE A 89 -23.79 33.30 1.46
N ALA A 90 -23.52 34.08 2.51
CA ALA A 90 -22.77 33.63 3.67
C ALA A 90 -23.53 32.54 4.45
N ALA A 91 -24.86 32.65 4.60
CA ALA A 91 -25.68 31.62 5.22
C ALA A 91 -25.68 30.32 4.40
N VAL A 92 -25.82 30.40 3.07
CA VAL A 92 -25.74 29.22 2.18
C VAL A 92 -24.35 28.58 2.28
N ALA A 93 -23.28 29.37 2.23
CA ALA A 93 -21.92 28.87 2.38
C ALA A 93 -21.70 28.21 3.74
N MET A 94 -22.25 28.78 4.83
CA MET A 94 -22.19 28.20 6.17
C MET A 94 -22.89 26.84 6.23
N VAL A 95 -24.08 26.72 5.64
CA VAL A 95 -24.82 25.44 5.61
C VAL A 95 -24.08 24.41 4.79
N VAL A 96 -23.61 24.75 3.58
CA VAL A 96 -22.86 23.83 2.73
C VAL A 96 -21.57 23.40 3.42
N CYS A 97 -20.74 24.33 3.89
CA CYS A 97 -19.52 23.99 4.63
C CYS A 97 -19.80 23.23 5.93
N GLY A 98 -20.90 23.51 6.63
CA GLY A 98 -21.31 22.78 7.82
C GLY A 98 -21.71 21.33 7.52
N LEU A 99 -22.47 21.11 6.45
CA LEU A 99 -22.81 19.77 5.97
C LEU A 99 -21.55 19.01 5.54
N LEU A 100 -20.65 19.65 4.82
CA LEU A 100 -19.37 19.06 4.41
C LEU A 100 -18.43 18.82 5.61
N TRP A 101 -18.51 19.60 6.68
CA TRP A 101 -17.78 19.28 7.92
C TRP A 101 -18.32 17.99 8.51
N LEU A 102 -19.65 17.90 8.66
CA LEU A 102 -20.31 16.76 9.29
C LEU A 102 -20.19 15.48 8.47
N ASP A 103 -20.15 15.61 7.15
CA ASP A 103 -19.87 14.52 6.22
C ASP A 103 -18.37 14.24 6.19
N GLN A 104 -17.90 13.45 7.16
CA GLN A 104 -16.59 12.84 7.09
C GLN A 104 -16.70 11.58 6.24
N PRO A 105 -16.22 11.56 4.99
CA PRO A 105 -16.17 10.34 4.21
C PRO A 105 -15.35 9.33 5.00
N ARG A 106 -15.99 8.26 5.47
CA ARG A 106 -15.30 7.16 6.13
C ARG A 106 -14.55 6.39 5.06
N VAL A 107 -13.35 6.87 4.73
CA VAL A 107 -12.42 6.11 3.92
C VAL A 107 -12.12 4.82 4.71
N GLY A 108 -12.15 3.67 4.04
CA GLY A 108 -11.87 2.37 4.66
C GLY A 108 -10.48 2.34 5.31
N PRO A 109 -10.10 1.23 5.97
CA PRO A 109 -8.78 1.11 6.56
C PRO A 109 -7.69 1.38 5.51
N ARG A 110 -6.62 2.08 5.92
CA ARG A 110 -5.46 2.34 5.06
C ARG A 110 -4.90 0.99 4.57
N PRO A 111 -4.68 0.81 3.25
CA PRO A 111 -4.03 -0.39 2.74
C PRO A 111 -2.65 -0.58 3.37
N GLU A 112 -2.29 -1.84 3.65
CA GLU A 112 -0.97 -2.16 4.18
C GLU A 112 0.11 -2.00 3.10
N LEU A 113 1.27 -1.48 3.52
CA LEU A 113 2.43 -1.36 2.64
C LEU A 113 3.05 -2.74 2.43
N LEU A 114 3.17 -3.16 1.17
CA LEU A 114 3.93 -4.36 0.84
C LEU A 114 5.42 -4.04 0.76
N GLY A 115 6.21 -4.83 1.48
CA GLY A 115 7.66 -4.78 1.44
C GLY A 115 8.24 -5.97 0.69
N ILE A 116 9.48 -5.83 0.22
CA ILE A 116 10.23 -6.96 -0.34
C ILE A 116 10.69 -7.83 0.82
N VAL A 117 10.31 -9.10 0.78
CA VAL A 117 10.75 -10.13 1.74
C VAL A 117 11.85 -10.95 1.08
N PRO A 118 13.06 -11.06 1.70
CA PRO A 118 14.14 -11.85 1.13
C PRO A 118 13.82 -13.34 1.19
N PHE A 119 14.12 -14.06 0.11
CA PHE A 119 13.98 -15.51 0.05
C PHE A 119 15.04 -16.19 0.92
N SER A 120 14.62 -17.12 1.77
CA SER A 120 15.57 -17.89 2.58
C SER A 120 16.31 -18.93 1.73
N ARG A 121 17.48 -19.41 2.20
CA ARG A 121 18.21 -20.46 1.48
C ARG A 121 17.39 -21.75 1.32
N ALA A 122 16.69 -22.17 2.39
CA ALA A 122 15.88 -23.39 2.34
C ALA A 122 14.76 -23.28 1.31
N GLU A 123 14.14 -22.10 1.21
CA GLU A 123 13.11 -21.80 0.23
C GLU A 123 13.67 -21.76 -1.20
N ASN A 124 14.82 -21.12 -1.42
CA ASN A 124 15.49 -21.10 -2.72
C ASN A 124 15.79 -22.52 -3.20
N LEU A 125 16.36 -23.37 -2.34
CA LEU A 125 16.64 -24.77 -2.67
C LEU A 125 15.35 -25.55 -2.99
N HIS A 126 14.30 -25.34 -2.20
CA HIS A 126 12.99 -25.95 -2.46
C HIS A 126 12.45 -25.54 -3.84
N LEU A 127 12.44 -24.24 -4.14
CA LEU A 127 11.93 -23.72 -5.41
C LEU A 127 12.80 -24.12 -6.61
N MET A 128 14.12 -24.22 -6.44
CA MET A 128 15.03 -24.75 -7.47
C MET A 128 14.79 -26.24 -7.73
N GLY A 129 14.49 -27.02 -6.69
CA GLY A 129 14.18 -28.45 -6.82
C GLY A 129 12.90 -28.71 -7.60
N GLU A 130 11.92 -27.81 -7.52
CA GLU A 130 10.66 -27.88 -8.29
C GLU A 130 10.75 -27.21 -9.68
N GLN A 131 11.85 -26.52 -9.96
CA GLN A 131 12.03 -25.78 -11.20
C GLN A 131 12.21 -26.72 -12.40
N ALA A 132 11.53 -26.43 -13.50
CA ALA A 132 11.83 -27.07 -14.79
C ALA A 132 13.20 -26.60 -15.31
N ILE A 133 13.87 -27.45 -16.10
CA ILE A 133 15.15 -27.11 -16.73
C ILE A 133 14.95 -25.87 -17.61
N GLU A 134 15.60 -24.77 -17.23
CA GLU A 134 15.53 -23.48 -17.93
C GLU A 134 16.84 -23.24 -18.69
N PRO A 135 16.79 -22.97 -20.01
CA PRO A 135 17.97 -22.59 -20.77
C PRO A 135 18.61 -21.30 -20.23
N TYR A 136 19.92 -21.18 -20.34
CA TYR A 136 20.59 -19.92 -20.08
C TYR A 136 20.10 -18.79 -21.01
N TYR A 137 19.63 -17.70 -20.41
CA TYR A 137 19.33 -16.44 -21.08
C TYR A 137 20.21 -15.33 -20.50
N ALA A 138 20.70 -14.40 -21.32
CA ALA A 138 21.48 -13.26 -20.83
C ALA A 138 20.62 -12.33 -19.94
N SER A 139 19.41 -12.04 -20.40
CA SER A 139 18.38 -11.28 -19.69
C SER A 139 17.19 -12.19 -19.37
N CYS A 140 16.78 -12.24 -18.11
CA CYS A 140 15.54 -12.87 -17.69
C CYS A 140 14.98 -12.12 -16.48
N PRO A 141 13.65 -12.01 -16.33
CA PRO A 141 13.05 -11.46 -15.13
C PRO A 141 13.28 -12.40 -13.95
N CYS A 142 13.50 -11.83 -12.77
CA CYS A 142 13.49 -12.61 -11.53
C CYS A 142 12.11 -13.25 -11.35
N PRO A 143 12.01 -14.59 -11.22
CA PRO A 143 10.71 -15.25 -11.05
C PRO A 143 10.07 -15.00 -9.68
N GLY A 144 10.80 -14.41 -8.73
CA GLY A 144 10.26 -13.98 -7.44
C GLY A 144 9.60 -12.61 -7.53
N CYS A 145 10.40 -11.56 -7.74
CA CYS A 145 9.90 -10.18 -7.72
C CYS A 145 9.58 -9.57 -9.10
N GLY A 146 10.00 -10.21 -10.21
CA GLY A 146 9.83 -9.68 -11.57
C GLY A 146 10.87 -8.64 -12.00
N ASP A 147 11.93 -8.43 -11.22
CA ASP A 147 13.03 -7.52 -11.58
C ASP A 147 13.75 -7.99 -12.85
N GLU A 148 13.88 -7.13 -13.87
CA GLU A 148 14.55 -7.43 -15.14
C GLU A 148 16.03 -6.97 -15.18
N CYS A 149 16.54 -6.41 -14.08
CA CYS A 149 17.91 -5.92 -14.01
C CYS A 149 18.96 -7.06 -14.09
N THR A 150 20.23 -6.69 -14.26
CA THR A 150 21.33 -7.66 -14.29
C THR A 150 21.42 -8.43 -12.97
N HIS A 151 21.18 -9.73 -13.04
CA HIS A 151 21.31 -10.63 -11.91
C HIS A 151 22.75 -11.11 -11.74
N LEU A 152 23.14 -11.35 -10.50
CA LEU A 152 24.44 -11.95 -10.22
C LEU A 152 24.41 -13.43 -10.62
N LEU A 153 25.49 -13.88 -11.23
CA LEU A 153 25.70 -15.28 -11.57
C LEU A 153 26.77 -15.84 -10.63
N ARG A 154 26.47 -16.98 -10.02
CA ARG A 154 27.43 -17.75 -9.23
C ARG A 154 27.48 -19.19 -9.72
N ARG A 155 28.57 -19.86 -9.35
CA ARG A 155 28.68 -21.31 -9.54
C ARG A 155 27.64 -22.00 -8.66
N THR A 156 27.12 -23.11 -9.17
CA THR A 156 26.20 -23.99 -8.45
C THR A 156 26.91 -24.67 -7.29
N ALA A 157 26.20 -24.84 -6.18
CA ALA A 157 26.67 -25.56 -5.01
C ALA A 157 26.30 -27.06 -5.08
N ASP A 158 26.89 -27.88 -4.21
CA ASP A 158 26.68 -29.33 -4.21
C ASP A 158 25.24 -29.74 -3.85
N ASP A 159 24.50 -28.87 -3.15
CA ASP A 159 23.11 -29.05 -2.74
C ASP A 159 22.07 -28.52 -3.75
N GLU A 160 22.52 -28.02 -4.90
CA GLU A 160 21.67 -27.46 -5.96
C GLU A 160 21.39 -28.48 -7.09
N PRO A 161 20.43 -28.20 -7.99
CA PRO A 161 20.10 -29.14 -9.06
C PRO A 161 21.31 -29.45 -9.95
N GLN A 162 21.60 -30.74 -10.16
CA GLN A 162 22.77 -31.20 -10.92
C GLN A 162 22.78 -30.78 -12.39
N TRP A 163 21.60 -30.47 -12.95
CA TRP A 163 21.46 -29.97 -14.32
C TRP A 163 21.84 -28.50 -14.45
N ALA A 164 21.95 -27.76 -13.34
CA ALA A 164 22.25 -26.34 -13.34
C ALA A 164 23.72 -26.10 -13.71
N ALA A 165 23.97 -25.32 -14.74
CA ALA A 165 25.29 -24.80 -15.08
C ALA A 165 25.65 -23.57 -14.24
N VAL A 166 24.65 -22.72 -13.97
CA VAL A 166 24.80 -21.49 -13.19
C VAL A 166 23.59 -21.27 -12.28
N THR A 167 23.84 -20.56 -11.18
CA THR A 167 22.78 -20.08 -10.29
C THR A 167 22.73 -18.56 -10.38
N ARG A 168 21.56 -18.03 -10.69
CA ARG A 168 21.27 -16.60 -10.67
C ARG A 168 20.81 -16.18 -9.29
N HIS A 169 21.16 -14.95 -8.93
CA HIS A 169 20.80 -14.33 -7.66
C HIS A 169 20.26 -12.92 -7.90
N CYS A 170 19.00 -12.70 -7.49
CA CYS A 170 18.35 -11.40 -7.57
C CYS A 170 18.76 -10.54 -6.36
N ARG A 171 19.33 -9.36 -6.60
CA ARG A 171 19.70 -8.42 -5.52
C ARG A 171 18.52 -7.73 -4.85
N VAL A 172 17.35 -7.77 -5.46
CA VAL A 172 16.15 -7.10 -4.96
C VAL A 172 15.48 -7.94 -3.88
N CYS A 173 15.17 -9.21 -4.19
CA CYS A 173 14.46 -10.11 -3.27
C CYS A 173 15.31 -11.29 -2.77
N GLU A 174 16.59 -11.37 -3.12
CA GLU A 174 17.50 -12.47 -2.74
C GLU A 174 17.07 -13.85 -3.27
N ARG A 175 16.09 -13.89 -4.17
CA ARG A 175 15.67 -15.10 -4.87
C ARG A 175 16.82 -15.64 -5.71
N GLU A 176 17.05 -16.95 -5.62
CA GLU A 176 18.00 -17.68 -6.45
C GLU A 176 17.30 -18.71 -7.35
N TRP A 177 17.82 -18.93 -8.57
CA TRP A 177 17.34 -19.97 -9.48
C TRP A 177 18.43 -20.55 -10.36
N ALA A 178 18.23 -21.79 -10.78
CA ALA A 178 19.14 -22.54 -11.61
C ALA A 178 18.89 -22.29 -13.11
N GLN A 179 19.95 -22.28 -13.92
CA GLN A 179 19.88 -22.28 -15.40
C GLN A 179 20.92 -23.25 -15.98
N ALA A 180 20.58 -23.88 -17.10
CA ALA A 180 21.39 -24.84 -17.84
C ALA A 180 22.29 -24.19 -18.91
#